data_AF-A0A662GHX6-F1
#
_entry.id   AF-A0A662GHX6-F1
#
_cell.length_a   1.000
_cell.length_b   1.000
_cell.length_c   1.000
_cell.angle_alpha   90.00
_cell.angle_beta   90.00
_cell.angle_gamma   90.00
#
_symmetry.space_group_name_H-M   'P 1'
#
loop_
_entity.id
_entity.type
_entity.pdbx_description
1 polymer ?
#
loop_
_entity_poly.entity_id
_entity_poly.type
_entity_poly.pdbx_seq_one_letter_code
_entity_poly.pdbx_strand_id
1 'polypeptide(L)' 'MRKIILREEINVKELVESHKSYSVSELLNKGIINLDKPPGPTSHEVVAWIKKILKIKKAGHAGTLGPYGGDTLR' A
#
# COMPACT_ATOMS: atom_id res chain seq x y z
N MET A 1 28.14 -0.76 0.65
CA MET A 1 28.35 0.12 -0.52
C MET A 1 27.44 -0.37 -1.65
N ARG A 2 26.32 0.31 -1.93
CA ARG A 2 25.42 -0.09 -3.04
C ARG A 2 25.98 0.50 -4.32
N LYS A 3 26.42 -0.36 -5.23
CA LYS A 3 26.83 0.03 -6.58
C LYS A 3 25.55 0.14 -7.42
N ILE A 4 25.03 1.35 -7.58
CA ILE A 4 23.99 1.62 -8.57
C ILE A 4 24.71 1.64 -9.92
N ILE A 5 24.49 0.59 -10.71
CA ILE A 5 24.90 0.58 -12.12
C ILE A 5 23.86 1.42 -12.84
N LEU A 6 24.18 2.68 -13.11
CA LEU A 6 23.35 3.55 -13.94
C LEU A 6 23.38 2.97 -15.36
N ARG A 7 22.26 2.37 -15.78
CA ARG A 7 22.05 1.87 -17.13
C ARG A 7 20.84 2.59 -17.71
N GLU A 8 21.12 3.29 -18.80
CA GLU A 8 20.23 4.15 -19.61
C GLU A 8 19.73 5.43 -18.94
N GLU A 9 19.75 6.51 -19.74
CA GLU A 9 19.34 7.85 -19.33
C GLU A 9 17.89 7.81 -18.84
N ILE A 10 17.71 8.00 -17.53
CA ILE A 10 16.40 8.13 -16.94
C ILE A 10 15.73 9.33 -17.61
N ASN A 11 14.63 9.10 -18.31
CA ASN A 11 13.85 10.16 -18.90
C ASN A 11 13.26 11.02 -17.76
N VAL A 12 13.85 12.19 -17.54
CA VAL A 12 13.53 13.09 -16.43
C VAL A 12 12.04 13.48 -16.41
N LYS A 13 11.30 13.38 -17.54
CA LYS A 13 9.85 13.61 -17.57
C LYS A 13 9.07 12.67 -16.64
N GLU A 14 9.44 11.39 -16.54
CA GLU A 14 8.75 10.45 -15.62
C GLU A 14 8.94 10.85 -14.16
N LEU A 15 10.10 11.42 -13.82
CA LEU A 15 10.39 11.86 -12.46
C LEU A 15 9.56 13.11 -12.07
N VAL A 16 9.24 13.98 -13.03
CA VAL A 16 8.44 15.20 -12.78
C VAL A 16 6.96 14.87 -12.54
N GLU A 17 6.46 13.75 -13.06
CA GLU A 17 5.10 13.26 -12.75
C GLU A 17 4.91 12.89 -11.27
N SER A 18 5.98 12.70 -10.51
CA SER A 18 5.94 12.40 -9.07
C SER A 18 5.28 13.48 -8.21
N HIS A 19 5.27 14.74 -8.66
CA HIS A 19 4.67 15.87 -7.94
C HIS A 19 3.27 16.24 -8.46
N LYS A 20 2.67 15.37 -9.28
CA LYS A 20 1.31 15.58 -9.78
C LYS A 20 0.32 15.53 -8.61
N SER A 21 -0.47 16.58 -8.46
CA SER A 21 -1.60 16.56 -7.53
C SER A 21 -2.68 15.63 -8.08
N TYR A 22 -2.97 14.57 -7.34
CA TYR A 22 -4.09 13.67 -7.65
C TYR A 22 -5.36 14.17 -6.97
N SER A 23 -6.50 14.02 -7.64
CA SER A 23 -7.79 14.15 -6.98
C SER A 23 -7.95 13.07 -5.90
N VAL A 24 -8.84 13.29 -4.93
CA VAL A 24 -9.15 12.29 -3.88
C VAL A 24 -9.57 10.96 -4.51
N SER A 25 -10.37 11.00 -5.58
CA SER A 25 -10.81 9.81 -6.30
C SER A 25 -9.63 9.04 -6.93
N GLU A 26 -8.63 9.73 -7.47
CA GLU A 26 -7.43 9.08 -8.01
C GLU A 26 -6.58 8.47 -6.91
N LEU A 27 -6.40 9.17 -5.79
CA LEU A 27 -5.70 8.65 -4.63
C LEU A 27 -6.36 7.37 -4.09
N LEU A 28 -7.70 7.33 -4.02
CA LEU A 28 -8.41 6.13 -3.56
C LEU A 28 -8.28 4.94 -4.53
N ASN A 29 -8.12 5.19 -5.83
CA ASN A 29 -8.00 4.12 -6.83
C ASN A 29 -6.56 3.60 -7.00
N LYS A 30 -5.55 4.44 -6.71
CA LYS A 30 -4.12 4.13 -6.96
C LYS A 30 -3.27 4.12 -5.68
N GLY A 31 -3.87 4.41 -4.53
CA GLY A 31 -3.16 4.62 -3.28
C GLY A 31 -2.79 3.34 -2.54
N ILE A 32 -1.81 3.49 -1.66
CA ILE A 32 -1.39 2.47 -0.70
C ILE A 32 -1.59 3.07 0.69
N ILE A 33 -2.18 2.31 1.59
CA ILE A 33 -2.34 2.70 3.00
C ILE A 33 -1.32 1.90 3.80
N ASN A 34 -0.33 2.60 4.38
CA ASN A 34 0.55 2.00 5.37
C ASN A 34 -0.22 1.91 6.70
N LEU A 35 -0.83 0.75 6.95
CA LEU A 35 -1.71 0.54 8.08
C LEU A 35 -0.99 -0.26 9.17
N ASP A 36 -0.96 0.30 10.38
CA ASP A 36 -0.60 -0.46 11.57
C ASP A 36 -1.79 -1.31 12.03
N LYS A 37 -1.75 -2.62 11.76
CA LYS A 37 -2.87 -3.52 12.02
C LYS A 37 -2.97 -3.78 13.53
N PRO A 38 -4.11 -3.52 14.19
CA PRO A 38 -4.26 -3.85 15.60
C PRO A 38 -4.27 -5.39 15.83
N PRO A 39 -3.92 -5.84 17.04
CA PRO A 39 -4.14 -7.23 17.45
C PRO A 39 -5.64 -7.51 17.61
N GLY A 40 -6.05 -8.76 17.37
CA GLY A 40 -7.44 -9.21 17.38
C GLY A 40 -7.96 -9.60 15.99
N PRO A 41 -8.17 -8.64 15.06
CA PRO A 41 -8.75 -8.96 13.77
C PRO A 41 -7.74 -9.60 12.81
N THR A 42 -8.25 -10.44 11.93
CA THR A 42 -7.54 -10.96 10.77
C THR A 42 -7.26 -9.85 9.75
N SER A 43 -6.26 -10.05 8.89
CA SER A 43 -5.95 -9.10 7.82
C SER A 43 -7.15 -8.90 6.86
N HIS A 44 -7.97 -9.93 6.64
CA HIS A 44 -9.17 -9.84 5.80
C HIS A 44 -10.28 -8.98 6.43
N GLU A 45 -10.49 -9.09 7.74
CA GLU A 45 -11.48 -8.26 8.45
C GLU A 45 -11.09 -6.78 8.39
N VAL A 46 -9.81 -6.47 8.61
CA VAL A 46 -9.31 -5.09 8.53
C VAL A 46 -9.48 -4.52 7.13
N VAL A 47 -9.19 -5.29 6.07
CA VAL A 47 -9.47 -4.87 4.68
C VAL A 47 -10.97 -4.63 4.46
N ALA A 48 -11.85 -5.48 5.01
CA ALA A 48 -13.29 -5.31 4.89
C ALA A 48 -13.80 -4.01 5.56
N TRP A 49 -13.25 -3.66 6.74
CA TRP A 49 -13.56 -2.41 7.41
C TRP A 49 -13.12 -1.19 6.59
N ILE A 50 -11.90 -1.21 6.04
CA ILE A 50 -11.39 -0.12 5.19
C ILE A 50 -12.28 0.08 3.96
N LYS A 51 -12.68 -1.02 3.30
CA LYS A 51 -13.62 -0.94 2.17
C LYS A 51 -14.94 -0.27 2.54
N LYS A 52 -15.48 -0.59 3.72
CA LYS A 52 -16.74 -0.02 4.24
C LYS A 52 -16.60 1.46 4.58
N ILE A 53 -15.52 1.84 5.28
CA ILE A 53 -15.26 3.23 5.70
C ILE A 53 -15.03 4.14 4.49
N LEU A 54 -14.18 3.72 3.55
CA LEU A 54 -13.84 4.51 2.37
C LEU A 54 -14.84 4.35 1.21
N LYS A 55 -15.83 3.46 1.34
CA LYS A 55 -16.85 3.15 0.33
C LYS A 55 -16.25 2.78 -1.04
N ILE A 56 -15.16 2.01 -1.03
CA ILE A 56 -14.44 1.59 -2.24
C ILE A 56 -14.80 0.16 -2.67
N LYS A 57 -14.75 -0.10 -3.98
CA LYS A 57 -15.14 -1.39 -4.57
C LYS A 57 -14.16 -2.51 -4.27
N LYS A 58 -12.86 -2.23 -4.26
CA LYS A 58 -11.78 -3.21 -4.12
C LYS A 58 -10.67 -2.68 -3.21
N ALA A 59 -10.16 -3.55 -2.35
CA ALA A 59 -8.95 -3.36 -1.55
C ALA A 59 -8.33 -4.75 -1.27
N GLY A 60 -7.06 -4.79 -0.92
CA GLY A 60 -6.32 -6.01 -0.57
C GLY A 60 -5.14 -5.70 0.34
N HIS A 61 -4.39 -6.72 0.77
CA HIS A 61 -3.21 -6.58 1.63
C HIS A 61 -1.99 -7.27 1.01
N ALA A 62 -0.78 -6.77 1.31
CA ALA A 62 0.47 -7.28 0.72
C ALA A 62 0.97 -8.60 1.37
N GLY A 63 0.42 -8.98 2.52
CA GLY A 63 0.72 -10.23 3.22
C GLY A 63 -0.18 -10.39 4.44
N THR A 64 -0.37 -11.60 4.92
CA THR A 64 -1.22 -11.85 6.09
C THR A 64 -0.40 -11.66 7.35
N LEU A 65 -0.80 -10.72 8.19
CA LEU A 65 -0.41 -10.72 9.60
C LEU A 65 -1.50 -11.45 10.39
N GLY A 66 -1.08 -12.42 11.19
CA GLY A 66 -1.95 -13.12 12.11
C GLY A 66 -2.69 -12.19 13.07
N PRO A 67 -3.80 -12.65 13.65
CA PRO A 67 -4.58 -11.84 14.58
C PRO A 67 -3.77 -11.36 15.78
N TYR A 68 -2.72 -12.07 16.20
CA TYR A 68 -1.91 -11.73 17.38
C TYR A 68 -0.60 -11.00 17.10
N GLY A 69 -0.35 -10.58 15.85
CA GLY A 69 0.84 -9.83 15.47
C GLY A 69 2.08 -10.72 15.35
N GLY A 70 2.37 -11.16 14.13
CA GLY A 70 3.55 -11.96 13.83
C GLY A 70 3.19 -13.42 13.53
N ASP A 71 2.90 -13.70 12.27
CA ASP A 71 2.98 -15.08 11.80
C ASP A 71 4.47 -15.36 11.51
N THR A 72 5.23 -15.61 12.57
CA THR A 72 6.53 -16.26 12.50
C THR A 72 6.70 -17.09 13.77
N LEU A 73 7.00 -18.38 13.59
CA LEU A 73 7.12 -19.46 14.58
C LEU A 73 5.84 -20.27 14.86
N ARG A 74 5.57 -21.21 13.97
CA ARG A 74 5.69 -22.62 14.36
C ARG A 74 6.91 -23.22 13.66
#